data_AF-A0AAW4ZXR9-F1
#
_entry.id   AF-A0AAW4ZXR9-F1
#
_cell.length_a   1.000
_cell.length_b   1.000
_cell.length_c   1.000
_cell.angle_alpha   90.00
_cell.angle_beta   90.00
_cell.angle_gamma   90.00
#
_symmetry.space_group_name_H-M   'P 1'
#
loop_
_entity.id
_entity.type
_entity.pdbx_description
1 polymer ?
#
loop_
_entity_poly.entity_id
_entity_poly.type
_entity_poly.pdbx_seq_one_letter_code
_entity_poly.pdbx_strand_id
1 'polypeptide(L)'
;MLVEQRNFTLCGSQKGNACVRVNPTGKLEVKITDDNSSCEAEFSQLWFNKAGMKTLLVCREEEQVCWQLDLSNQDAKELECLIESAQEEFEILMRAL
;
A
#
# COMPACT_ATOMS: atom_id res chain seq x y z
N MET A 1 9.97 8.39 -13.45
CA MET A 1 9.25 7.73 -12.35
C MET A 1 8.10 8.62 -11.93
N LEU A 2 6.88 8.16 -12.14
CA LEU A 2 5.68 8.85 -11.69
C LEU A 2 5.20 8.13 -10.43
N VAL A 3 4.91 8.89 -9.39
CA VAL A 3 4.27 8.34 -8.18
C VAL A 3 2.82 8.03 -8.56
N GLU A 4 2.44 6.76 -8.48
CA GLU A 4 1.06 6.34 -8.72
C GLU A 4 0.22 6.63 -7.48
N GLN A 5 -0.89 7.34 -7.66
CA GLN A 5 -1.79 7.67 -6.57
C GLN A 5 -3.16 7.03 -6.80
N ARG A 6 -3.63 6.27 -5.81
CA ARG A 6 -4.94 5.64 -5.78
C ARG A 6 -5.70 5.97 -4.52
N ASN A 7 -7.01 6.12 -4.66
CA ASN A 7 -7.88 6.31 -3.51
C ASN A 7 -8.66 5.02 -3.30
N PHE A 8 -8.56 4.47 -2.10
CA PHE A 8 -9.28 3.26 -1.69
C PHE A 8 -10.31 3.61 -0.62
N THR A 9 -11.41 2.87 -0.66
CA THR A 9 -12.43 2.97 0.38
C THR A 9 -12.11 1.97 1.47
N LEU A 10 -11.96 2.44 2.71
CA LEU A 10 -11.67 1.56 3.84
C LEU A 10 -12.96 0.88 4.30
N CYS A 11 -12.94 -0.45 4.41
CA CYS A 11 -14.14 -1.26 4.72
C CYS A 11 -14.13 -1.84 6.14
N GLY A 12 -13.24 -1.40 7.03
CA GLY A 12 -13.06 -1.98 8.35
C GLY A 12 -13.11 -0.97 9.50
N SER A 13 -12.12 -1.05 10.39
CA SER A 13 -12.10 -0.26 11.63
C SER A 13 -11.92 1.24 11.36
N GLN A 14 -11.20 1.55 10.29
CA GLN A 14 -11.12 2.90 9.75
C GLN A 14 -12.21 3.05 8.69
N LYS A 15 -13.12 4.01 8.90
CA LYS A 15 -14.14 4.40 7.92
C LYS A 15 -13.64 5.63 7.19
N GLY A 16 -13.78 5.67 5.87
CA GLY A 16 -13.38 6.82 5.04
C GLY A 16 -12.58 6.43 3.82
N ASN A 17 -11.88 7.43 3.25
CA ASN A 17 -11.04 7.27 2.06
C ASN A 17 -9.56 7.33 2.42
N ALA A 18 -8.81 6.30 2.02
CA ALA A 18 -7.36 6.29 2.07
C ALA A 18 -6.78 6.65 0.70
N CYS A 19 -5.96 7.69 0.65
CA CYS A 19 -5.17 8.04 -0.51
C CYS A 19 -3.80 7.37 -0.39
N VAL A 20 -3.54 6.39 -1.24
CA VAL A 20 -2.30 5.62 -1.27
C VAL A 20 -1.44 6.09 -2.44
N ARG A 21 -0.17 6.35 -2.17
CA ARG A 21 0.83 6.77 -3.15
C ARG A 21 1.92 5.71 -3.20
N VAL A 22 2.03 5.04 -4.34
CA VAL A 22 3.04 4.03 -4.63
C VAL A 22 4.23 4.73 -5.26
N ASN A 23 5.35 4.73 -4.55
CA ASN A 23 6.58 5.33 -5.01
C ASN A 23 7.50 4.23 -5.57
N PRO A 24 7.87 4.27 -6.86
CA PRO A 24 8.72 3.25 -7.49
C PRO A 24 10.14 3.19 -6.90
N THR A 25 10.48 4.10 -5.98
CA THR A 25 11.69 4.03 -5.16
C THR A 25 11.62 2.99 -4.03
N GLY A 26 10.50 2.30 -3.84
CA GLY A 26 10.32 1.25 -2.83
C GLY A 26 9.46 1.63 -1.62
N LYS A 27 8.74 2.76 -1.69
CA LYS A 27 7.97 3.32 -0.57
C LYS A 27 6.49 3.44 -0.90
N LEU A 28 5.66 3.30 0.11
CA LEU A 28 4.22 3.50 0.08
C LEU A 28 3.83 4.57 1.10
N GLU A 29 3.18 5.63 0.65
CA GLU A 29 2.53 6.59 1.54
C GLU A 29 1.03 6.35 1.55
N VAL A 30 0.41 6.38 2.72
CA VAL A 30 -1.03 6.24 2.91
C VAL A 30 -1.53 7.45 3.69
N LYS A 31 -2.48 8.18 3.14
CA LYS A 31 -3.12 9.31 3.81
C LYS A 31 -4.60 9.04 4.01
N ILE A 32 -5.03 8.97 5.26
CA ILE A 32 -6.43 8.78 5.64
C ILE A 32 -7.08 10.15 5.67
N THR A 33 -8.03 10.38 4.78
CA THR A 33 -8.65 11.70 4.57
C THR A 33 -9.48 12.13 5.78
N ASP A 34 -10.14 11.17 6.44
CA ASP A 34 -11.03 11.40 7.58
C ASP A 34 -10.30 11.87 8.85
N ASP A 35 -9.14 11.27 9.13
CA ASP A 35 -8.39 11.49 10.38
C ASP A 35 -7.22 12.48 10.21
N ASN A 36 -6.98 12.95 8.98
CA ASN A 36 -5.77 13.69 8.57
C ASN A 36 -4.45 12.99 8.97
N SER A 37 -4.52 11.69 9.22
CA SER A 37 -3.38 10.84 9.56
C SER A 37 -2.69 10.37 8.28
N SER A 38 -1.36 10.42 8.28
CA SER A 38 -0.52 9.91 7.20
C SER A 38 0.45 8.87 7.74
N CYS A 39 0.55 7.76 7.03
CA CYS A 39 1.45 6.66 7.33
C CYS A 39 2.38 6.45 6.13
N GLU A 40 3.62 6.05 6.38
CA GLU A 40 4.57 5.60 5.36
C GLU A 40 5.00 4.17 5.69
N ALA A 41 5.36 3.39 4.66
CA ALA A 41 5.97 2.08 4.81
C ALA A 41 6.86 1.78 3.59
N GLU A 42 7.91 0.97 3.79
CA GLU A 42 8.66 0.38 2.68
C GLU A 42 7.94 -0.87 2.15
N PHE A 43 8.11 -1.18 0.86
CA PHE A 43 7.49 -2.38 0.27
C PHE A 43 7.91 -3.67 1.00
N SER A 44 9.14 -3.73 1.51
CA SER A 44 9.63 -4.86 2.32
C SER A 44 8.92 -5.00 3.68
N GLN A 45 8.31 -3.93 4.18
CA GLN A 45 7.58 -3.88 5.45
C GLN A 45 6.07 -4.14 5.26
N LEU A 46 5.57 -4.16 4.02
CA LEU A 46 4.15 -4.36 3.70
C LEU A 46 3.78 -5.83 3.58
N TRP A 47 2.68 -6.20 4.22
CA TRP A 47 2.18 -7.57 4.31
C TRP A 47 0.69 -7.59 3.99
N PHE A 48 0.32 -8.28 2.91
CA PHE A 48 -1.07 -8.48 2.52
C PHE A 48 -1.60 -9.76 3.16
N ASN A 49 -2.58 -9.63 4.05
CA ASN A 49 -3.22 -10.75 4.71
C ASN A 49 -4.69 -10.83 4.31
N LYS A 50 -5.04 -11.83 3.50
CA LYS A 50 -6.41 -12.03 3.04
C LYS A 50 -7.28 -12.64 4.13
N ALA A 51 -8.25 -11.85 4.62
CA ALA A 51 -9.17 -12.24 5.68
C ALA A 51 -10.61 -12.32 5.13
N GLY A 52 -10.94 -13.47 4.51
CA GLY A 52 -12.28 -13.74 3.99
C GLY A 52 -12.69 -12.79 2.86
N MET A 53 -13.63 -11.88 3.14
CA MET A 53 -14.17 -10.92 2.16
C MET A 53 -13.34 -9.62 2.03
N LYS A 54 -12.35 -9.42 2.89
CA LYS A 54 -11.44 -8.26 2.85
C LYS A 54 -9.99 -8.70 2.89
N THR A 55 -9.09 -7.80 2.51
CA THR A 55 -7.65 -7.99 2.64
C THR A 55 -7.08 -6.91 3.54
N LEU A 56 -6.28 -7.33 4.51
CA LEU A 56 -5.60 -6.47 5.46
C LEU A 56 -4.23 -6.13 4.90
N LEU A 57 -3.96 -4.85 4.69
CA LEU A 57 -2.60 -4.36 4.44
C LEU A 57 -1.97 -4.01 5.78
N VAL A 58 -0.95 -4.75 6.17
CA VAL A 58 -0.26 -4.57 7.45
C VAL A 58 1.15 -4.06 7.18
N CYS A 59 1.51 -2.93 7.79
CA CYS A 59 2.88 -2.48 7.85
C CYS A 59 3.51 -2.98 9.14
N ARG A 60 4.61 -3.72 9.01
CA ARG A 60 5.38 -4.22 10.15
C ARG A 60 6.85 -3.82 10.04
N GLU A 61 7.39 -3.34 11.16
CA GLU A 61 8.80 -2.99 11.33
C GLU A 61 9.36 -3.83 12.47
N GLU A 62 10.41 -4.63 12.22
CA GLU A 62 11.10 -5.43 13.25
C GLU A 62 10.15 -6.21 14.18
N GLU A 63 9.14 -6.87 13.61
CA GLU A 63 8.08 -7.66 14.29
C GLU A 63 6.96 -6.85 14.98
N GLN A 64 7.03 -5.51 14.99
CA GLN A 64 5.95 -4.65 15.47
C GLN A 64 5.04 -4.20 14.33
N VAL A 65 3.73 -4.29 14.51
CA VAL A 65 2.75 -3.72 13.56
C VAL A 65 2.66 -2.21 13.79
N CYS A 66 3.14 -1.42 12.83
CA CYS A 66 3.06 0.05 12.88
C CYS A 66 1.66 0.54 12.55
N TRP A 67 1.08 0.04 11.46
CA TRP A 67 -0.26 0.38 11.03
C TRP A 67 -0.87 -0.74 10.20
N GLN A 68 -2.20 -0.76 10.13
CA GLN A 68 -2.94 -1.70 9.29
C GLN A 68 -4.12 -1.00 8.62
N LEU A 69 -4.48 -1.44 7.42
CA LEU A 69 -5.63 -0.97 6.65
C LEU A 69 -6.50 -2.14 6.24
N ASP A 70 -7.81 -1.96 6.38
CA ASP A 70 -8.82 -2.87 5.89
C ASP A 70 -9.25 -2.46 4.47
N LEU A 71 -8.75 -3.18 3.46
CA LEU A 71 -9.08 -2.95 2.06
C LEU A 71 -10.03 -4.04 1.55
N SER A 72 -10.81 -3.73 0.51
CA SER A 72 -11.54 -4.76 -0.23
C SER A 72 -10.54 -5.71 -0.90
N ASN A 73 -10.94 -6.96 -1.14
CA ASN A 73 -10.11 -7.91 -1.89
C ASN A 73 -9.71 -7.38 -3.27
N GLN A 74 -10.60 -6.61 -3.92
CA GLN A 74 -10.32 -5.99 -5.22
C GLN A 74 -9.27 -4.88 -5.10
N ASP A 75 -9.46 -3.97 -4.14
CA ASP A 75 -8.57 -2.83 -3.89
C ASP A 75 -7.16 -3.29 -3.50
N ALA A 76 -7.07 -4.27 -2.59
CA ALA A 76 -5.78 -4.81 -2.17
C ALA A 76 -5.02 -5.50 -3.31
N LYS A 77 -5.73 -6.24 -4.16
CA LYS A 77 -5.14 -6.88 -5.33
C LYS A 77 -4.67 -5.86 -6.38
N GLU A 78 -5.43 -4.79 -6.56
CA GLU A 78 -5.01 -3.67 -7.42
C GLU A 78 -3.75 -3.01 -6.86
N LEU A 79 -3.71 -2.75 -5.56
CA LEU A 79 -2.54 -2.16 -4.90
C LEU A 79 -1.30 -3.06 -4.99
N GLU A 80 -1.46 -4.36 -4.77
CA GLU A 80 -0.38 -5.35 -4.92
C GLU A 80 0.20 -5.32 -6.34
N CYS A 81 -0.67 -5.34 -7.36
CA CYS A 81 -0.27 -5.25 -8.77
C CYS A 81 0.47 -3.93 -9.09
N LEU A 82 0.05 -2.81 -8.49
CA LEU A 82 0.72 -1.51 -8.65
C LEU A 82 2.12 -1.51 -8.03
N ILE A 83 2.28 -2.12 -6.84
CA ILE A 83 3.57 -2.25 -6.18
C ILE A 83 4.50 -3.14 -7.01
N GLU A 84 4.02 -4.30 -7.45
CA GLU A 84 4.79 -5.23 -8.30
C GLU A 84 5.20 -4.56 -9.62
N SER A 85 4.29 -3.84 -10.28
CA SER A 85 4.59 -3.10 -11.51
C SER A 85 5.65 -2.03 -11.27
N ALA A 86 5.53 -1.26 -10.18
CA ALA A 86 6.49 -0.23 -9.82
C ALA A 86 7.89 -0.80 -9.49
N GLN A 87 7.95 -1.98 -8.86
CA GLN A 87 9.21 -2.70 -8.62
C GLN A 87 9.81 -3.25 -9.91
N GLU A 88 9.00 -3.84 -10.79
CA GLU A 88 9.47 -4.36 -12.08
C GLU A 88 9.99 -3.24 -12.98
N GLU A 89 9.31 -2.10 -13.05
CA GLU A 89 9.80 -0.92 -13.78
C GLU A 89 11.15 -0.44 -13.23
N PHE A 90 11.33 -0.46 -11.91
CA PHE A 90 12.59 -0.12 -11.26
C PHE A 90 13.71 -1.11 -11.62
N GLU A 91 13.43 -2.41 -11.59
CA GLU A 91 14.38 -3.46 -11.96
C GLU A 91 14.78 -3.39 -13.44
N ILE A 92 13.81 -3.20 -14.35
CA ILE A 92 14.07 -3.04 -15.79
C ILE A 92 14.99 -1.85 -16.04
N LEU A 93 14.74 -0.71 -15.37
CA LEU A 93 15.57 0.48 -15.49
C LEU A 93 16.99 0.25 -14.97
N MET A 94 17.18 -0.43 -13.83
CA MET A 94 18.51 -0.76 -13.33
C MET A 94 19.26 -1.75 -14.22
N ARG A 95 18.54 -2.61 -14.96
CA ARG A 95 19.13 -3.56 -15.91
C ARG A 95 19.56 -2.92 -17.23
N ALA A 96 19.02 -1.74 -17.55
CA ALA A 96 19.31 -1.00 -18.78
C ALA A 96 20.48 -0.01 -18.65
N LEU A 97 21.18 -0.02 -17.51
CA LEU A 97 22.33 0.82 -17.17
C LEU A 97 23.65 0.04 -17.16
#